data_AF-A0AAE0WKL7-F1
#
_entry.id   AF-A0AAE0WKL7-F1
#
_cell.length_a   1.000
_cell.length_b   1.000
_cell.length_c   1.000
_cell.angle_alpha   90.00
_cell.angle_beta   90.00
_cell.angle_gamma   90.00
#
_symmetry.space_group_name_H-M   'P 1'
#
loop_
_entity.id
_entity.type
_entity.pdbx_description
1 polymer ?
#
loop_
_entity_poly.entity_id
_entity_poly.type
_entity_poly.pdbx_seq_one_letter_code
_entity_poly.pdbx_strand_id
1 'polypeptide(L)'
;MTDEYALLGVKSRRKPDTAMIFSDADNIERQLQADGHKIWGCVSYGSTYENEDYWKELLSRLHARTVDTLEFWEASNMLDSLDYKTFDEHGLFDRASTTTIREHFKNWTATAPLDEQGTGPAKSHLLRTGRRRSPALSRVPRTATQQSKCLY
;
A
#
# COMPACT_ATOMS: atom_id res chain seq x y z
N MET A 1 23.71 -7.05 -1.54
CA MET A 1 24.07 -5.68 -1.10
C MET A 1 24.21 -4.85 -2.37
N THR A 2 23.74 -3.59 -2.37
CA THR A 2 23.80 -2.56 -3.44
C THR A 2 22.93 -2.73 -4.70
N ASP A 3 21.69 -2.26 -4.60
CA ASP A 3 20.91 -1.75 -5.75
C ASP A 3 20.29 -0.38 -5.37
N GLU A 4 19.85 -0.25 -4.11
CA GLU A 4 19.31 0.99 -3.52
C GLU A 4 20.28 2.19 -3.56
N TYR A 5 21.60 1.97 -3.47
CA TYR A 5 22.61 3.04 -3.58
C TYR A 5 22.86 3.50 -5.02
N ALA A 6 22.62 2.66 -6.03
CA ALA A 6 22.76 3.05 -7.44
C ALA A 6 21.70 4.08 -7.83
N LEU A 7 20.53 4.02 -7.18
CA LEU A 7 19.40 4.91 -7.44
C LEU A 7 19.53 6.30 -6.80
N LEU A 8 20.49 6.51 -5.88
CA LEU A 8 20.79 7.85 -5.33
C LEU A 8 21.27 8.84 -6.41
N GLY A 9 21.93 8.34 -7.45
CA GLY A 9 22.39 9.14 -8.59
C GLY A 9 21.32 9.37 -9.66
N VAL A 10 20.20 8.63 -9.60
CA VAL A 10 19.10 8.76 -10.56
C VAL A 10 18.16 9.85 -10.06
N LYS A 11 17.97 10.89 -10.87
CA LYS A 11 17.04 11.99 -10.57
C LYS A 11 15.61 11.58 -10.87
N SER A 12 14.67 12.09 -10.09
CA SER A 12 13.25 11.91 -10.37
C SER A 12 12.90 12.53 -11.72
N ARG A 13 12.10 11.82 -12.53
CA ARG A 13 11.60 12.33 -13.81
C ARG A 13 10.64 13.50 -13.61
N ARG A 14 9.82 13.42 -12.55
CA ARG A 14 8.82 14.42 -12.19
C ARG A 14 9.48 15.62 -11.51
N LYS A 15 10.43 15.38 -10.60
CA LYS A 15 11.14 16.42 -9.85
C LYS A 15 12.66 16.28 -9.93
N PRO A 16 13.33 16.87 -10.93
CA PRO A 16 14.77 16.69 -11.18
C PRO A 16 15.73 17.23 -10.09
N ASP A 17 15.20 17.95 -9.11
CA ASP A 17 15.92 18.43 -7.92
C ASP A 17 16.07 17.34 -6.84
N THR A 18 15.32 16.25 -6.98
CA THR A 18 15.22 15.18 -5.99
C THR A 18 15.69 13.86 -6.59
N ALA A 19 16.34 13.00 -5.77
CA ALA A 19 16.68 11.65 -6.20
C ALA A 19 15.41 10.79 -6.32
N MET A 20 15.35 9.94 -7.35
CA MET A 20 14.21 9.08 -7.67
C MET A 20 13.77 8.23 -6.47
N ILE A 21 14.72 7.76 -5.64
CA ILE A 21 14.39 6.94 -4.47
C ILE A 21 13.51 7.63 -3.45
N PHE A 22 13.52 8.97 -3.40
CA PHE A 22 12.71 9.75 -2.47
C PHE A 22 11.34 10.12 -3.07
N SER A 23 11.15 9.94 -4.38
CA SER A 23 9.88 10.14 -5.05
C SER A 23 9.04 8.87 -4.93
N ASP A 24 8.01 8.92 -4.08
CA ASP A 24 7.08 7.80 -3.93
C ASP A 24 6.39 7.46 -5.26
N ALA A 25 6.04 8.48 -6.04
CA ALA A 25 5.45 8.33 -7.36
C ALA A 25 6.35 7.57 -8.36
N ASP A 26 7.64 7.93 -8.44
CA ASP A 26 8.56 7.24 -9.35
C ASP A 26 8.81 5.80 -8.90
N ASN A 27 8.82 5.54 -7.59
CA ASN A 27 8.99 4.20 -7.05
C ASN A 27 7.80 3.30 -7.41
N ILE A 28 6.57 3.80 -7.24
CA ILE A 28 5.34 3.07 -7.57
C ILE A 28 5.29 2.82 -9.08
N GLU A 29 5.48 3.84 -9.92
CA GLU A 29 5.43 3.68 -11.37
C GLU A 29 6.49 2.70 -11.88
N ARG A 30 7.71 2.75 -11.35
CA ARG A 30 8.77 1.79 -11.69
C ARG A 30 8.35 0.36 -11.35
N GLN A 31 7.72 0.14 -10.21
CA GLN A 31 7.28 -1.19 -9.77
C GLN A 31 6.11 -1.69 -10.62
N LEU A 32 5.11 -0.85 -10.88
CA LEU A 32 4.02 -1.14 -11.80
C LEU A 32 4.55 -1.59 -13.17
N GLN A 33 5.52 -0.87 -13.73
CA GLN A 33 6.13 -1.23 -15.01
C GLN A 33 6.96 -2.52 -14.94
N ALA A 34 7.75 -2.72 -13.88
CA ALA A 34 8.58 -3.91 -13.70
C ALA A 34 7.74 -5.18 -13.56
N ASP A 35 6.59 -5.09 -12.87
CA ASP A 35 5.70 -6.21 -12.61
C ASP A 35 4.59 -6.35 -13.67
N GLY A 36 4.45 -5.39 -14.59
CA GLY A 36 3.41 -5.38 -15.62
C GLY A 36 2.01 -5.14 -15.06
N HIS A 37 1.92 -4.45 -13.92
CA HIS A 37 0.67 -4.12 -13.25
C HIS A 37 0.08 -2.80 -13.78
N LYS A 38 -1.24 -2.70 -13.74
CA LYS A 38 -2.04 -1.57 -14.21
C LYS A 38 -2.62 -0.76 -13.06
N ILE A 39 -2.90 -1.40 -11.92
CA ILE A 39 -3.46 -0.76 -10.73
C ILE A 39 -2.49 -0.88 -9.56
N TRP A 40 -2.51 0.10 -8.66
CA TRP A 40 -1.75 0.13 -7.42
C TRP A 40 -2.63 0.58 -6.26
N GLY A 41 -2.22 0.30 -5.02
CA GLY A 41 -2.92 0.78 -3.84
C GLY A 41 -2.69 -0.07 -2.61
N CYS A 42 -3.62 -0.04 -1.67
CA CYS A 42 -3.50 -0.84 -0.45
C CYS A 42 -4.77 -1.63 -0.16
N VAL A 43 -4.55 -2.80 0.44
CA VAL A 43 -5.63 -3.66 0.92
C VAL A 43 -5.88 -3.34 2.37
N SER A 44 -7.13 -3.02 2.70
CA SER A 44 -7.59 -2.71 4.05
C SER A 44 -8.66 -3.72 4.47
N TYR A 45 -8.55 -4.21 5.71
CA TYR A 45 -9.58 -5.01 6.35
C TYR A 45 -10.31 -4.11 7.33
N GLY A 46 -11.65 -4.08 7.24
CA GLY A 46 -12.48 -3.45 8.25
C GLY A 46 -12.16 -4.06 9.61
N SER A 47 -11.86 -3.21 10.59
CA SER A 47 -11.52 -3.66 11.95
C SER A 47 -12.33 -2.99 13.04
N THR A 48 -13.06 -1.93 12.70
CA THR A 48 -13.78 -1.08 13.66
C THR A 48 -15.24 -1.00 13.27
N TYR A 49 -15.93 -2.13 13.40
CA TYR A 49 -17.33 -2.30 13.02
C TYR A 49 -18.32 -1.63 13.97
N GLU A 50 -17.84 -1.15 15.11
CA GLU A 50 -18.65 -0.43 16.09
C GLU A 50 -19.13 0.94 15.58
N ASN A 51 -18.43 1.52 14.60
CA ASN A 51 -18.80 2.81 14.02
C ASN A 51 -18.31 2.95 12.57
N GLU A 52 -19.24 2.81 11.63
CA GLU A 52 -19.01 2.94 10.19
C GLU A 52 -18.53 4.34 9.79
N ASP A 53 -18.94 5.40 10.50
CA ASP A 53 -18.54 6.77 10.21
C ASP A 53 -17.04 6.99 10.47
N TYR A 54 -16.48 6.40 11.54
CA TYR A 54 -15.05 6.46 11.78
C TYR A 54 -14.25 5.68 10.73
N TRP A 55 -14.79 4.58 10.24
CA TRP A 55 -14.17 3.82 9.15
C TRP A 55 -14.15 4.63 7.84
N LYS A 56 -15.28 5.24 7.47
CA LYS A 56 -15.39 6.14 6.33
C LYS A 56 -14.45 7.34 6.47
N GLU A 57 -14.36 7.92 7.66
CA GLU A 57 -13.45 9.03 7.94
C GLU A 57 -11.98 8.61 7.77
N LEU A 58 -11.60 7.43 8.24
CA LEU A 58 -10.26 6.90 8.04
C LEU A 58 -9.92 6.73 6.55
N LEU A 59 -10.81 6.11 5.77
CA LEU A 59 -10.61 5.92 4.33
C LEU A 59 -10.54 7.26 3.60
N SER A 60 -11.38 8.22 3.97
CA SER A 60 -11.36 9.58 3.44
C SER A 60 -10.04 10.30 3.73
N ARG A 61 -9.55 10.23 4.97
CA ARG A 61 -8.25 10.81 5.36
C ARG A 61 -7.09 10.14 4.63
N LEU A 62 -7.13 8.82 4.46
CA LEU A 62 -6.12 8.07 3.72
C LEU A 62 -6.07 8.53 2.26
N HIS A 63 -7.23 8.57 1.59
CA HIS A 63 -7.35 9.04 0.21
C HIS A 63 -6.84 10.48 0.06
N ALA A 64 -7.27 11.39 0.94
CA ALA A 64 -6.82 12.78 0.92
C ALA A 64 -5.30 12.89 1.05
N ARG A 65 -4.67 12.12 1.95
CA ARG A 65 -3.20 12.10 2.08
C ARG A 65 -2.49 11.52 0.87
N THR A 66 -3.07 10.52 0.21
CA THR A 66 -2.51 10.01 -1.04
C THR A 66 -2.60 11.04 -2.15
N VAL A 67 -3.72 11.77 -2.28
CA VAL A 67 -3.85 12.88 -3.24
C VAL A 67 -2.80 13.97 -2.95
N ASP A 68 -2.72 14.47 -1.71
CA ASP A 68 -1.72 15.48 -1.31
C ASP A 68 -0.30 15.06 -1.68
N THR A 69 0.04 13.79 -1.44
CA THR A 69 1.38 13.24 -1.70
C THR A 69 1.67 13.16 -3.19
N LEU A 70 0.70 12.72 -4.00
CA LEU A 70 0.89 12.63 -5.44
C LEU A 70 0.95 14.01 -6.09
N GLU A 71 0.14 14.97 -5.64
CA GLU A 71 0.24 16.36 -6.09
C GLU A 71 1.61 16.95 -5.75
N PHE A 72 2.09 16.72 -4.53
CA PHE A 72 3.44 17.14 -4.13
C PHE A 72 4.53 16.55 -5.03
N TRP A 73 4.36 15.32 -5.52
CA TRP A 73 5.32 14.67 -6.43
C TRP A 73 5.02 14.89 -7.92
N GLU A 74 4.09 15.78 -8.29
CA GLU A 74 3.67 16.01 -9.69
C GLU A 74 3.22 14.73 -10.40
N ALA A 75 2.48 13.90 -9.67
CA ALA A 75 2.08 12.55 -10.05
C ALA A 75 0.57 12.33 -10.02
N SER A 76 -0.23 13.39 -10.15
CA SER A 76 -1.70 13.30 -10.11
C SER A 76 -2.27 12.34 -11.16
N ASN A 77 -1.57 12.13 -12.28
CA ASN A 77 -1.93 11.15 -13.30
C ASN A 77 -1.96 9.69 -12.79
N MET A 78 -1.33 9.41 -11.65
CA MET A 78 -1.33 8.07 -11.05
C MET A 78 -2.62 7.78 -10.27
N LEU A 79 -3.41 8.81 -9.92
CA LEU A 79 -4.71 8.64 -9.24
C LEU A 79 -5.68 7.80 -10.08
N ASP A 80 -5.60 7.88 -11.41
CA ASP A 80 -6.45 7.11 -12.33
C ASP A 80 -6.29 5.58 -12.19
N SER A 81 -5.17 5.14 -11.60
CA SER A 81 -4.83 3.73 -11.39
C SER A 81 -4.82 3.32 -9.91
N LEU A 82 -5.20 4.24 -9.00
CA LEU A 82 -5.26 3.98 -7.57
C LEU A 82 -6.54 3.20 -7.23
N ASP A 83 -6.39 2.04 -6.60
CA ASP A 83 -7.50 1.24 -6.10
C ASP A 83 -7.29 0.83 -4.62
N TYR A 84 -8.28 1.16 -3.78
CA TYR A 84 -8.29 0.77 -2.37
C TYR A 84 -9.16 -0.46 -2.19
N LYS A 85 -8.55 -1.64 -2.22
CA LYS A 85 -9.26 -2.89 -1.93
C LYS A 85 -9.66 -2.95 -0.46
N THR A 86 -10.96 -2.93 -0.21
CA THR A 86 -11.51 -2.99 1.14
C THR A 86 -12.28 -4.29 1.34
N PHE A 87 -11.93 -5.05 2.38
CA PHE A 87 -12.67 -6.22 2.83
C PHE A 87 -13.49 -5.85 4.06
N ASP A 88 -14.81 -5.79 3.89
CA ASP A 88 -15.74 -5.28 4.90
C ASP A 88 -16.82 -6.30 5.30
N GLU A 89 -16.50 -7.58 5.17
CA GLU A 89 -17.42 -8.66 5.53
C GLU A 89 -17.49 -8.80 7.06
N HIS A 90 -18.35 -8.00 7.69
CA HIS A 90 -18.58 -7.97 9.13
C HIS A 90 -18.72 -9.38 9.74
N GLY A 91 -19.51 -10.26 9.11
CA GLY A 91 -19.73 -11.62 9.62
C GLY A 91 -18.49 -12.50 9.65
N LEU A 92 -17.46 -12.17 8.87
CA LEU A 92 -16.22 -12.94 8.75
C LEU A 92 -15.06 -12.31 9.53
N PHE A 93 -15.02 -10.98 9.58
CA PHE A 93 -13.87 -10.24 10.09
C PHE A 93 -14.13 -9.55 11.43
N ASP A 94 -15.38 -9.45 11.90
CA ASP A 94 -15.64 -8.88 13.22
C ASP A 94 -14.97 -9.71 14.32
N ARG A 95 -14.12 -9.03 15.10
CA ARG A 95 -13.27 -9.65 16.14
C ARG A 95 -12.40 -10.80 15.62
N ALA A 96 -12.12 -10.85 14.32
CA ALA A 96 -11.32 -11.91 13.74
C ALA A 96 -9.88 -11.87 14.27
N SER A 97 -9.29 -13.06 14.41
CA SER A 97 -7.90 -13.17 14.82
C SER A 97 -6.97 -12.67 13.71
N THR A 98 -5.78 -12.19 14.09
CA THR A 98 -4.75 -11.83 13.08
C THR A 98 -4.36 -13.01 12.19
N THR A 99 -4.50 -14.25 12.67
CA THR A 99 -4.26 -15.47 11.89
C THR A 99 -5.30 -15.61 10.78
N THR A 100 -6.58 -15.45 11.11
CA THR A 100 -7.70 -15.50 10.16
C THR A 100 -7.53 -14.48 9.05
N ILE A 101 -7.21 -13.22 9.38
CA ILE A 101 -6.99 -12.16 8.40
C ILE A 101 -5.81 -12.51 7.47
N ARG A 102 -4.72 -13.06 8.03
CA ARG A 102 -3.53 -13.44 7.24
C ARG A 102 -3.80 -14.63 6.33
N GLU A 103 -4.57 -15.61 6.77
CA GLU A 103 -4.97 -16.75 5.96
C GLU A 103 -5.89 -16.32 4.82
N HIS A 104 -6.90 -15.50 5.12
CA HIS A 104 -7.74 -14.90 4.11
C HIS A 104 -6.92 -14.13 3.07
N PHE A 105 -6.02 -13.25 3.52
CA PHE A 105 -5.14 -12.49 2.63
C PHE A 105 -4.31 -13.40 1.72
N LYS A 106 -3.71 -14.47 2.26
CA LYS A 106 -2.94 -15.43 1.45
C LYS A 106 -3.80 -16.08 0.38
N ASN A 107 -5.01 -16.51 0.73
CA ASN A 107 -5.93 -17.14 -0.20
C ASN A 107 -6.35 -16.17 -1.30
N TRP A 108 -6.69 -14.93 -0.94
CA TRP A 108 -7.03 -13.88 -1.90
C TRP A 108 -5.86 -13.57 -2.85
N THR A 109 -4.62 -13.47 -2.35
CA THR A 109 -3.45 -13.20 -3.20
C THR A 109 -3.16 -14.30 -4.25
N ALA A 110 -3.77 -15.48 -4.14
CA ALA A 110 -3.57 -16.56 -5.10
C ALA A 110 -4.25 -16.27 -6.46
N THR A 111 -5.37 -15.53 -6.47
CA THR A 111 -6.12 -15.21 -7.70
C THR A 111 -6.13 -13.72 -8.02
N ALA A 112 -6.02 -12.85 -7.01
CA ALA A 112 -6.12 -11.42 -7.18
C ALA A 112 -5.22 -10.81 -8.26
N PRO A 113 -3.93 -11.21 -8.41
CA PRO A 113 -3.09 -10.65 -9.48
C PRO A 113 -3.66 -10.91 -10.88
N LEU A 114 -4.23 -12.10 -11.11
CA LEU A 114 -4.85 -12.43 -12.38
C LEU A 114 -6.14 -11.63 -12.59
N ASP A 115 -6.99 -11.59 -11.58
CA ASP A 115 -8.30 -10.92 -11.64
C ASP A 115 -8.15 -9.40 -11.83
N GLU A 116 -7.17 -8.79 -11.17
CA GLU A 116 -6.99 -7.34 -11.11
C GLU A 116 -6.05 -6.81 -12.20
N GLN A 117 -4.99 -7.56 -12.55
CA GLN A 117 -3.97 -7.11 -13.49
C GLN A 117 -4.15 -7.71 -14.89
N GLY A 118 -4.84 -8.86 -15.00
CA GLY A 118 -5.01 -9.62 -16.23
C GLY A 118 -3.76 -10.40 -16.66
N THR A 119 -2.77 -10.48 -15.78
CA THR A 119 -1.51 -11.22 -15.97
C THR A 119 -1.46 -12.35 -14.93
N GLY A 120 -1.10 -13.57 -15.37
CA GLY A 120 -0.85 -14.69 -14.45
C GLY A 120 0.17 -14.29 -13.38
N PRO A 121 0.24 -15.01 -12.23
CA PRO A 121 0.85 -14.51 -11.01
C PRO A 121 2.18 -13.84 -11.33
N ALA A 122 2.19 -12.52 -11.29
CA ALA A 122 3.39 -11.75 -11.50
C ALA A 122 4.43 -12.26 -10.50
N LYS A 123 5.70 -11.97 -10.74
CA LYS A 123 6.71 -12.11 -9.71
C LYS A 123 6.46 -11.04 -8.64
N SER A 124 5.30 -11.11 -7.96
CA SER A 124 5.01 -10.38 -6.76
C SER A 124 6.19 -10.69 -5.85
N HIS A 125 7.12 -9.74 -5.74
CA HIS A 125 8.23 -9.90 -4.85
C HIS A 125 7.61 -10.07 -3.47
N LEU A 126 7.57 -11.32 -3.01
CA LEU A 126 7.10 -11.67 -1.69
C LEU A 126 7.88 -10.79 -0.73
N LEU A 127 7.18 -9.79 -0.20
CA LEU A 127 7.41 -9.14 1.07
C LEU A 127 8.90 -8.95 1.39
N ARG A 128 9.50 -7.85 0.94
CA ARG A 128 10.74 -7.35 1.58
C ARG A 128 10.38 -7.05 3.04
N THR A 129 10.65 -7.99 3.95
CA THR A 129 10.60 -7.80 5.40
C THR A 129 11.74 -6.86 5.81
N GLY A 130 11.64 -5.59 5.42
CA GLY A 130 12.49 -4.50 5.87
C GLY A 130 11.88 -3.92 7.13
N ARG A 131 12.33 -4.41 8.28
CA ARG A 131 12.06 -3.84 9.60
C ARG A 131 12.58 -2.39 9.62
N ARG A 132 11.75 -1.40 9.24
CA ARG A 132 12.05 0.01 9.50
C ARG A 132 12.03 0.19 11.03
N ARG A 133 13.21 0.18 11.65
CA ARG A 133 13.36 0.69 13.01
C ARG A 133 13.29 2.21 12.90
N SER A 134 12.13 2.78 13.20
CA SER A 134 12.07 4.20 13.59
C SER A 134 12.62 4.34 15.01
N PRO A 135 13.38 5.39 15.33
CA PRO A 135 13.80 5.69 16.69
C PRO A 135 12.57 6.00 17.56
N ALA A 136 12.64 5.57 18.81
CA ALA A 136 11.56 5.63 19.78
C ALA A 136 11.08 7.06 20.06
N LEU A 137 9.77 7.30 19.92
CA LEU A 137 9.06 8.35 20.64
C LEU A 137 7.72 7.80 21.20
N SER A 138 7.64 7.85 22.53
CA SER A 138 6.51 7.77 23.47
C SER A 138 5.21 7.06 23.05
N ARG A 139 5.06 5.82 23.56
CA ARG A 139 3.92 5.22 24.27
C ARG A 139 2.54 5.93 24.17
N VAL A 140 1.68 5.42 23.30
CA VAL A 140 0.21 5.59 23.31
C VAL A 140 -0.44 4.20 23.49
N PRO A 141 -1.57 4.04 24.21
CA PRO A 141 -2.17 2.72 24.49
C PRO A 141 -2.64 2.03 23.20
N ARG A 142 -2.24 0.76 23.04
CA ARG A 142 -2.54 -0.08 21.87
C ARG A 142 -3.87 -0.81 22.05
N THR A 143 -4.93 -0.29 21.43
CA THR A 143 -6.12 -1.06 21.07
C THR A 143 -6.56 -0.69 19.65
N ALA A 144 -5.72 -1.03 18.69
CA ALA A 144 -6.07 -1.21 17.27
C ALA A 144 -4.82 -1.76 16.58
N THR A 145 -4.85 -3.04 16.18
CA THR A 145 -3.78 -3.60 15.35
C THR A 145 -4.13 -3.34 13.89
N GLN A 146 -3.82 -2.13 13.42
CA GLN A 146 -3.88 -1.80 12.00
C GLN A 146 -2.68 -2.48 11.31
N GLN A 147 -2.92 -3.56 10.56
CA GLN A 147 -1.96 -4.07 9.60
C GLN A 147 -2.38 -3.60 8.21
N SER A 148 -2.15 -2.32 7.91
CA SER A 148 -2.15 -1.83 6.53
C SER A 148 -0.85 -2.27 5.87
N LYS A 149 -0.94 -3.10 4.83
CA LYS A 149 0.19 -3.44 3.96
C LYS A 149 -0.15 -2.97 2.57
N CYS A 150 0.57 -1.96 2.10
CA CYS A 150 0.54 -1.54 0.71
C CYS A 150 1.01 -2.73 -0.14
N LEU A 151 0.20 -3.10 -1.12
CA LEU A 151 0.72 -3.79 -2.28
C LEU A 151 1.42 -2.70 -3.07
N TYR A 152 2.73 -2.88 -3.25
CA TYR A 152 3.57 -1.90 -3.92
C TYR A 152 3.34 -1.98 -5.42
#